data_AF-A0A3B8Q7T9-F1
#
_entry.id   AF-A0A3B8Q7T9-F1
#
_cell.length_a   1.000
_cell.length_b   1.000
_cell.length_c   1.000
_cell.angle_alpha   90.00
_cell.angle_beta   90.00
_cell.angle_gamma   90.00
#
_symmetry.space_group_name_H-M   'P 1'
#
loop_
_entity.id
_entity.type
_entity.pdbx_description
1 polymer ?
#
loop_
_entity_poly.entity_id
_entity_poly.type
_entity_poly.pdbx_seq_one_letter_code
_entity_poly.pdbx_strand_id
1 'polypeptide(L)' 'MAELIGNLLVAQSGGPTSVINASIAGVITEAGRHEGIEEIYGGLNGILGILNEDLIDLGDEKR' A
#
# COMPACT_ATOMS: atom_id res chain seq x y z
N MET A 1 -16.82 5.59 20.14
CA MET A 1 -16.01 6.26 19.10
C MET A 1 -16.48 5.75 17.76
N ALA A 2 -16.59 6.61 16.75
CA ALA A 2 -16.80 6.13 15.39
C ALA A 2 -15.56 5.36 14.93
N GLU A 3 -15.76 4.27 14.23
CA GLU A 3 -14.68 3.51 13.59
C GLU A 3 -14.07 4.34 12.47
N LEU A 4 -12.74 4.34 12.35
CA LEU A 4 -12.05 5.07 11.28
C LEU A 4 -12.16 4.24 10.00
N ILE A 5 -12.75 4.82 8.97
CA ILE A 5 -12.91 4.21 7.64
C ILE A 5 -12.06 5.01 6.64
N GLY A 6 -11.31 4.33 5.79
CA GLY A 6 -10.57 4.96 4.70
C GLY A 6 -9.69 4.00 3.90
N ASN A 7 -8.85 4.57 3.04
CA ASN A 7 -7.94 3.83 2.18
C ASN A 7 -6.52 3.82 2.74
N LEU A 8 -5.77 2.76 2.42
CA LEU A 8 -4.35 2.65 2.76
C LEU A 8 -3.50 3.00 1.54
N LEU A 9 -2.53 3.90 1.73
CA LEU A 9 -1.49 4.19 0.73
C LEU A 9 -0.13 3.77 1.30
N VAL A 10 0.59 2.91 0.58
CA VAL A 10 1.93 2.45 0.95
C VAL A 10 2.89 2.64 -0.22
N ALA A 11 4.15 2.98 0.08
CA ALA A 11 5.19 3.06 -0.95
C ALA A 11 6.56 2.72 -0.35
N GLN A 12 7.46 2.21 -1.20
CA GLN A 12 8.85 1.98 -0.84
C GLN A 12 9.67 3.24 -1.14
N SER A 13 10.58 3.61 -0.25
CA SER A 13 11.47 4.75 -0.45
C SER A 13 12.93 4.36 -0.19
N GLY A 14 13.86 4.96 -0.93
CA GLY A 14 15.28 4.62 -0.90
C GLY A 14 15.64 3.47 -1.85
N GLY A 15 16.83 2.88 -1.63
CA GLY A 15 17.32 1.76 -2.44
C GLY A 15 16.61 0.44 -2.11
N PRO A 16 16.45 -0.46 -3.09
CA PRO A 16 15.86 -1.78 -2.85
C PRO A 16 16.75 -2.61 -1.91
N THR A 17 16.12 -3.52 -1.16
CA THR A 17 16.81 -4.54 -0.37
C THR A 17 16.27 -5.92 -0.73
N SER A 18 16.96 -6.98 -0.33
CA SER A 18 16.51 -8.36 -0.56
C SER A 18 15.17 -8.70 0.11
N VAL A 19 14.70 -7.89 1.06
CA VAL A 19 13.54 -8.21 1.91
C VAL A 19 12.47 -7.13 1.95
N ILE A 20 12.64 -5.99 1.27
CA ILE A 20 11.69 -4.88 1.34
C ILE A 20 10.28 -5.25 0.86
N ASN A 21 10.17 -6.21 -0.07
CA ASN A 21 8.88 -6.72 -0.52
C ASN A 21 8.15 -7.54 0.56
N ALA A 22 8.87 -8.17 1.49
CA ALA A 22 8.26 -8.87 2.61
C ALA A 22 7.55 -7.89 3.56
N SER A 23 8.11 -6.68 3.75
CA SER A 23 7.46 -5.62 4.51
C SER A 23 6.16 -5.16 3.85
N ILE A 24 6.15 -4.96 2.53
CA ILE A 24 4.94 -4.62 1.77
C ILE A 24 3.90 -5.74 1.86
N ALA A 25 4.31 -7.00 1.68
CA ALA A 25 3.42 -8.14 1.83
C ALA A 25 2.79 -8.20 3.24
N GLY A 26 3.56 -7.87 4.29
CA GLY A 26 3.06 -7.77 5.66
C GLY A 26 2.02 -6.66 5.84
N VAL A 27 2.26 -5.48 5.26
CA VAL A 27 1.29 -4.35 5.26
C VAL A 27 -0.02 -4.76 4.59
N ILE A 28 0.06 -5.33 3.38
CA ILE A 28 -1.14 -5.75 2.62
C ILE A 28 -1.90 -6.85 3.37
N THR A 29 -1.17 -7.85 3.91
CA THR A 29 -1.77 -8.98 4.64
C THR A 29 -2.49 -8.50 5.89
N GLU A 30 -1.90 -7.60 6.66
CA GLU A 30 -2.54 -7.07 7.87
C GLU A 30 -3.69 -6.14 7.52
N ALA A 31 -3.54 -5.25 6.52
CA ALA A 31 -4.59 -4.35 6.06
C ALA A 31 -5.88 -5.09 5.68
N GLY A 32 -5.77 -6.22 4.98
CA GLY A 32 -6.90 -7.06 4.61
C GLY A 32 -7.65 -7.71 5.80
N ARG A 33 -7.20 -7.51 7.04
CA ARG A 33 -7.86 -8.01 8.26
C ARG A 33 -8.68 -6.93 8.98
N HIS A 34 -8.60 -5.68 8.54
CA HIS A 34 -9.33 -4.56 9.13
C HIS A 34 -10.42 -4.10 8.18
N GLU A 35 -11.69 -4.25 8.57
CA GLU A 35 -12.85 -3.87 7.73
C GLU A 35 -12.91 -2.36 7.44
N GLY A 36 -12.26 -1.52 8.25
CA GLY A 36 -12.16 -0.07 8.04
C GLY A 36 -11.17 0.35 6.94
N ILE A 37 -10.38 -0.57 6.36
CA ILE A 37 -9.51 -0.31 5.22
C ILE A 37 -10.21 -0.81 3.96
N GLU A 38 -10.72 0.12 3.14
CA GLU A 38 -11.54 -0.21 1.97
C GLU A 38 -10.69 -0.58 0.75
N GLU A 39 -9.68 0.24 0.44
CA GLU A 39 -8.79 0.04 -0.72
C GLU A 39 -7.31 0.16 -0.33
N ILE A 40 -6.45 -0.55 -1.06
CA ILE A 40 -5.00 -0.57 -0.83
C ILE A 40 -4.27 -0.08 -2.08
N TYR A 41 -3.61 1.06 -1.98
CA TYR A 41 -2.84 1.67 -3.05
C TYR A 41 -1.33 1.62 -2.82
N GLY A 42 -0.59 1.42 -3.90
CA GLY A 42 0.86 1.51 -3.97
C GLY A 42 1.32 2.79 -4.66
N GLY A 43 2.29 3.52 -4.08
CA GLY A 43 2.94 4.63 -4.78
C GLY A 43 4.02 4.14 -5.75
N LEU A 44 3.83 4.35 -7.05
CA LEU A 44 4.81 3.96 -8.07
C LEU A 44 6.10 4.79 -7.89
N ASN A 45 7.28 4.16 -7.92
CA ASN A 45 8.56 4.87 -7.71
C ASN A 45 8.65 5.63 -6.36
N GLY A 46 7.95 5.17 -5.33
CA GLY A 46 8.06 5.72 -3.98
C GLY A 46 7.31 7.04 -3.79
N ILE A 47 7.91 7.95 -3.00
CA ILE A 47 7.28 9.24 -2.69
C ILE A 47 7.06 10.11 -3.94
N LEU A 48 7.89 9.97 -4.96
CA LEU A 48 7.74 10.75 -6.19
C LEU A 48 6.45 10.41 -6.93
N GLY A 49 6.07 9.14 -7.05
CA GLY A 49 4.78 8.78 -7.66
C GLY A 49 3.59 9.22 -6.81
N ILE A 50 3.70 9.21 -5.48
CA ILE A 50 2.65 9.77 -4.63
C ILE A 50 2.44 11.27 -4.94
N LEU A 51 3.54 12.04 -5.03
CA LEU A 51 3.47 13.47 -5.34
C LEU A 51 2.92 13.75 -6.76
N ASN A 52 3.08 12.79 -7.68
CA ASN A 52 2.60 12.87 -9.05
C ASN A 52 1.24 12.18 -9.28
N GLU A 53 0.62 11.63 -8.24
CA GLU A 53 -0.60 10.81 -8.32
C GLU A 53 -0.46 9.53 -9.19
N ASP A 54 0.77 9.04 -9.36
CA ASP A 54 1.07 7.74 -9.99
C ASP A 54 0.82 6.60 -8.98
N LEU A 55 -0.44 6.25 -8.78
CA LEU A 55 -0.87 5.21 -7.84
C LEU A 55 -1.22 3.90 -8.56
N ILE A 56 -0.88 2.78 -7.91
CA ILE A 56 -1.21 1.43 -8.34
C ILE A 56 -2.29 0.89 -7.39
N ASP A 57 -3.38 0.37 -7.93
CA ASP A 57 -4.32 -0.44 -7.15
C ASP A 57 -3.70 -1.81 -6.87
N LEU A 58 -3.40 -2.10 -5.60
CA LEU A 58 -2.79 -3.37 -5.19
C LEU A 58 -3.84 -4.49 -5.03
N GLY A 59 -5.13 -4.15 -5.01
CA GLY A 59 -6.23 -5.11 -5.03
C GLY A 59 -6.47 -5.73 -6.41
N ASP A 60 -6.10 -5.04 -7.50
CA ASP A 60 -6.22 -5.52 -8.88
C ASP A 60 -5.06 -6.44 -9.31
N GLU A 61 -4.29 -7.00 -8.36
CA GLU A 61 -3.23 -7.96 -8.67
C GLU A 61 -3.81 -9.24 -9.30
N LYS A 62 -3.50 -9.45 -10.58
CA LYS A 62 -3.94 -10.62 -11.34
C LYS A 62 -3.22 -11.86 -10.83
N ARG A 63 -4.00 -12.88 -10.45
CA ARG A 63 -3.52 -14.23 -10.09
C ARG A 63 -2.96 -14.99 -11.29
#